data_AF-A0A367EBA5-F1
#
_entry.id   AF-A0A367EBA5-F1
#
_cell.length_a   1.000
_cell.length_b   1.000
_cell.length_c   1.000
_cell.angle_alpha   90.00
_cell.angle_beta   90.00
_cell.angle_gamma   90.00
#
_symmetry.space_group_name_H-M   'P 1'
#
loop_
_entity.id
_entity.type
_entity.pdbx_description
1 polymer ?
#
loop_
_entity_poly.entity_id
_entity_poly.type
_entity_poly.pdbx_seq_one_letter_code
_entity_poly.pdbx_strand_id
1 'polypeptide(L)'
;MPEPHPDTTVLVSPVYLAGEGSAEPALRPLLEAGFRQEDDALGNARLTSPTQRHRVDYMPRGLTQVQWRISEGPDRYTPPIWQAAFTDNTPPEVVAAFTTALAQDESPWPGGRRPRADDVLRPLAEAGWRRRENEWEIDFTSPDHLATVSYDTTPGHPLDSGYEPWLISGARNLGHGHDWYAAFTTHTPTRLVTAVATRLSSPEPVPRTTTETLHPEATVTHSAVRSSTPTDASRALAARSCTRATTGGSQPQPSPMPVHKANQAASARPRHRR
;
A
#
# COMPACT_ATOMS: atom_id res chain seq x y z
N MET A 1 1.35 0.55 41.62
CA MET A 1 0.91 0.90 40.26
C MET A 1 1.75 0.06 39.31
N PRO A 2 1.17 -0.91 38.58
CA PRO A 2 1.94 -1.62 37.58
C PRO A 2 2.28 -0.65 36.43
N GLU A 3 3.54 -0.68 35.97
CA GLU A 3 4.00 0.14 34.85
C GLU A 3 3.26 -0.23 33.56
N PRO A 4 2.95 0.73 32.67
CA PRO A 4 2.36 0.44 31.38
C PRO A 4 3.33 -0.42 30.56
N HIS A 5 2.89 -1.57 30.06
CA HIS A 5 3.65 -2.33 29.07
C HIS A 5 3.88 -1.45 27.83
N PRO A 6 5.12 -1.10 27.48
CA PRO A 6 5.40 -0.41 26.24
C PRO A 6 5.15 -1.38 25.08
N ASP A 7 4.58 -0.86 24.00
CA ASP A 7 4.49 -1.50 22.68
C ASP A 7 3.36 -2.52 22.47
N THR A 8 2.12 -2.14 22.80
CA THR A 8 0.96 -2.82 22.18
C THR A 8 0.79 -2.31 20.75
N THR A 9 0.81 -3.23 19.78
CA THR A 9 0.45 -2.92 18.39
C THR A 9 -1.06 -2.82 18.24
N VAL A 10 -1.53 -1.72 17.66
CA VAL A 10 -2.93 -1.49 17.33
C VAL A 10 -3.10 -1.41 15.82
N LEU A 11 -4.30 -1.74 15.33
CA LEU A 11 -4.67 -1.63 13.94
C LEU A 11 -5.52 -0.36 13.75
N VAL A 12 -5.13 0.50 12.84
CA VAL A 12 -5.71 1.83 12.63
C VAL A 12 -6.35 1.90 11.25
N SER A 13 -7.59 2.35 11.19
CA SER A 13 -8.35 2.55 9.95
C SER A 13 -9.20 3.81 10.04
N PRO A 14 -9.45 4.52 8.94
CA PRO A 14 -8.85 4.35 7.60
C PRO A 14 -7.39 4.81 7.54
N VAL A 15 -6.65 4.38 6.50
CA VAL A 15 -5.20 4.63 6.39
C VAL A 15 -4.83 6.11 6.42
N TYR A 16 -5.67 6.99 5.87
CA TYR A 16 -5.43 8.43 5.84
C TYR A 16 -5.50 9.12 7.20
N LEU A 17 -5.90 8.38 8.26
CA LEU A 17 -5.89 8.83 9.66
C LEU A 17 -4.81 8.14 10.50
N ALA A 18 -3.98 7.30 9.89
CA ALA A 18 -2.99 6.51 10.62
C ALA A 18 -1.76 7.30 11.07
N GLY A 19 -1.57 8.52 10.55
CA GLY A 19 -0.43 9.37 10.86
C GLY A 19 0.91 8.77 10.41
N GLU A 20 2.00 9.40 10.86
CA GLU A 20 3.37 8.98 10.60
C GLU A 20 3.65 7.57 11.14
N GLY A 21 4.65 6.91 10.55
CA GLY A 21 5.16 5.63 11.02
C GLY A 21 6.55 5.38 10.41
N SER A 22 7.03 4.14 10.55
CA SER A 22 8.30 3.73 9.94
C SER A 22 8.32 3.99 8.43
N ALA A 23 9.41 4.56 7.93
CA ALA A 23 9.65 4.76 6.49
C ALA A 23 9.94 3.46 5.72
N GLU A 24 10.23 2.36 6.43
CA GLU A 24 10.62 1.07 5.84
C GLU A 24 9.66 0.56 4.75
N PRO A 25 8.33 0.56 4.94
CA PRO A 25 7.40 0.05 3.94
C PRO A 25 7.43 0.84 2.64
N ALA A 26 7.75 2.14 2.71
CA ALA A 26 7.86 3.00 1.54
C ALA A 26 9.18 2.80 0.79
N LEU A 27 10.27 2.47 1.48
CA LEU A 27 11.59 2.29 0.89
C LEU A 27 11.81 0.88 0.34
N ARG A 28 11.28 -0.15 1.00
CA ARG A 28 11.50 -1.56 0.66
C ARG A 28 11.21 -1.91 -0.81
N PRO A 29 10.08 -1.51 -1.43
CA PRO A 29 9.82 -1.82 -2.84
C PRO A 29 10.90 -1.30 -3.80
N LEU A 30 11.49 -0.14 -3.48
CA LEU A 30 12.55 0.47 -4.29
C LEU A 30 13.87 -0.29 -4.13
N LEU A 31 14.20 -0.69 -2.90
CA LEU A 31 15.38 -1.49 -2.60
C LEU A 31 15.31 -2.86 -3.28
N GLU A 32 14.14 -3.51 -3.24
CA GLU A 32 13.88 -4.77 -3.94
C GLU A 32 14.00 -4.62 -5.47
N ALA A 33 13.64 -3.44 -6.01
CA ALA A 33 13.85 -3.08 -7.42
C ALA A 33 15.29 -2.64 -7.75
N GLY A 34 16.22 -2.72 -6.79
CA GLY A 34 17.64 -2.45 -6.99
C GLY A 34 18.03 -0.96 -6.95
N PHE A 35 17.21 -0.09 -6.38
CA PHE A 35 17.60 1.30 -6.15
C PHE A 35 18.79 1.35 -5.18
N ARG A 36 19.78 2.20 -5.49
CA ARG A 36 20.91 2.45 -4.60
C ARG A 36 20.49 3.46 -3.54
N GLN A 37 20.61 3.10 -2.26
CA GLN A 37 20.39 3.98 -1.12
C GLN A 37 21.70 4.61 -0.64
N GLU A 38 21.64 5.91 -0.34
CA GLU A 38 22.69 6.70 0.28
C GLU A 38 22.09 7.40 1.50
N ASP A 39 22.62 7.09 2.68
CA ASP A 39 22.17 7.65 3.95
C ASP A 39 23.14 8.72 4.45
N ASP A 40 22.63 9.73 5.16
CA ASP A 40 23.46 10.72 5.87
C ASP A 40 23.34 10.62 7.39
N ALA A 41 24.21 11.37 8.09
CA ALA A 41 24.25 11.38 9.55
C ALA A 41 23.00 11.98 10.21
N LEU A 42 22.14 12.67 9.45
CA LEU A 42 20.87 13.24 9.94
C LEU A 42 19.72 12.24 9.84
N GLY A 43 19.94 11.07 9.23
CA GLY A 43 18.91 10.06 8.98
C GLY A 43 18.11 10.33 7.71
N ASN A 44 18.59 11.21 6.83
CA ASN A 44 18.03 11.35 5.50
C ASN A 44 18.49 10.18 4.64
N ALA A 45 17.61 9.72 3.76
CA ALA A 45 17.91 8.68 2.80
C ALA A 45 17.65 9.18 1.38
N ARG A 46 18.59 8.96 0.48
CA ARG A 46 18.44 9.20 -0.96
C ARG A 46 18.51 7.89 -1.70
N LEU A 47 17.48 7.56 -2.46
CA LEU A 47 17.45 6.39 -3.32
C LEU A 47 17.49 6.81 -4.79
N THR A 48 18.34 6.18 -5.57
CA THR A 48 18.46 6.41 -7.01
C THR A 48 18.26 5.11 -7.77
N SER A 49 17.38 5.13 -8.76
CA SER A 49 17.14 3.96 -9.63
C SER A 49 18.40 3.49 -10.36
N PRO A 50 18.47 2.21 -10.77
CA PRO A 50 19.56 1.70 -11.62
C PRO A 50 19.76 2.51 -12.90
N THR A 51 18.66 3.02 -13.48
CA THR A 51 18.65 3.85 -14.70
C THR A 51 19.02 5.31 -14.46
N GLN A 52 19.24 5.72 -13.20
CA GLN A 52 19.53 7.08 -12.76
C GLN A 52 18.44 8.12 -13.08
N ARG A 53 17.24 7.69 -13.49
CA ARG A 53 16.12 8.59 -13.84
C ARG A 53 15.24 8.94 -12.66
N HIS A 54 14.89 7.93 -11.86
CA HIS A 54 14.09 8.12 -10.66
C HIS A 54 14.99 8.40 -9.45
N ARG A 55 14.59 9.41 -8.67
CA ARG A 55 15.18 9.78 -7.39
C ARG A 55 14.10 9.88 -6.33
N VAL A 56 14.39 9.34 -5.15
CA VAL A 56 13.57 9.44 -3.95
C VAL A 56 14.42 10.02 -2.84
N ASP A 57 14.02 11.16 -2.32
CA ASP A 57 14.65 11.83 -1.18
C ASP A 57 13.68 11.73 0.02
N TYR A 58 14.12 11.07 1.09
CA TYR A 58 13.45 11.01 2.39
C TYR A 58 14.22 11.88 3.39
N MET A 59 13.55 12.90 3.93
CA MET A 59 14.14 13.96 4.74
C MET A 59 13.34 14.21 6.03
N PRO A 60 13.38 13.28 7.00
CA PRO A 60 12.59 13.38 8.24
C PRO A 60 12.96 14.56 9.14
N ARG A 61 14.16 15.12 8.97
CA ARG A 61 14.64 16.30 9.70
C ARG A 61 14.87 17.50 8.78
N GLY A 62 14.08 17.59 7.71
CA GLY A 62 14.13 18.70 6.78
C GLY A 62 13.72 20.04 7.41
N LEU A 63 14.09 21.14 6.75
CA LEU A 63 13.66 22.50 7.15
C LEU A 63 12.23 22.82 6.69
N THR A 64 11.61 21.92 5.94
CA THR A 64 10.26 22.05 5.38
C THR A 64 9.40 20.88 5.87
N GLN A 65 8.08 21.07 5.86
CA GLN A 65 7.12 19.99 6.13
C GLN A 65 7.20 18.86 5.09
N VAL A 66 7.72 19.09 3.89
CA VAL A 66 7.92 18.02 2.89
C VAL A 66 8.98 17.04 3.39
N GLN A 67 8.53 15.83 3.73
CA GLN A 67 9.37 14.73 4.20
C GLN A 67 9.82 13.82 3.05
N TRP A 68 9.00 13.68 2.01
CA TRP A 68 9.30 12.85 0.86
C TRP A 68 9.28 13.68 -0.42
N ARG A 69 10.31 13.53 -1.25
CA ARG A 69 10.34 14.04 -2.61
C ARG A 69 10.71 12.92 -3.58
N ILE A 70 9.83 12.62 -4.51
CA ILE A 70 10.00 11.58 -5.50
C ILE A 70 9.94 12.23 -6.88
N SER A 71 10.88 11.94 -7.76
CA SER A 71 10.95 12.60 -9.06
C SER A 71 11.55 11.72 -10.13
N GLU A 72 11.19 12.00 -11.39
CA GLU A 72 11.88 11.50 -12.57
C GLU A 72 12.53 12.67 -13.30
N GLY A 73 13.78 12.52 -13.72
CA GLY A 73 14.47 13.51 -14.54
C GLY A 73 15.63 12.88 -15.32
N PRO A 74 16.17 13.58 -16.34
CA PRO A 74 17.32 13.07 -17.07
C PRO A 74 18.60 13.10 -16.23
N ASP A 75 18.73 14.06 -15.30
CA ASP A 75 19.82 14.13 -14.33
C ASP A 75 19.42 14.97 -13.09
N ARG A 76 20.36 15.18 -12.18
CA ARG A 76 20.14 15.92 -10.91
C ARG A 76 20.17 17.45 -11.03
N TYR A 77 20.62 17.97 -12.17
CA TYR A 77 20.82 19.41 -12.40
C TYR A 77 19.72 20.02 -13.27
N THR A 78 18.97 19.17 -13.95
CA THR A 78 17.81 19.52 -14.75
C THR A 78 16.54 19.50 -13.89
N PRO A 79 15.58 20.41 -14.16
CA PRO A 79 14.25 20.28 -13.58
C PRO A 79 13.69 18.89 -13.88
N PRO A 80 13.04 18.24 -12.88
CA PRO A 80 12.46 16.94 -13.12
C PRO A 80 11.35 17.05 -14.17
N ILE A 81 11.11 15.94 -14.87
CA ILE A 81 9.99 15.78 -15.78
C ILE A 81 8.68 15.76 -14.98
N TRP A 82 8.68 15.07 -13.84
CA TRP A 82 7.60 15.10 -12.86
C TRP A 82 8.15 14.95 -11.43
N GLN A 83 7.38 15.43 -10.46
CA GLN A 83 7.69 15.34 -9.05
C GLN A 83 6.43 15.04 -8.24
N ALA A 84 6.60 14.27 -7.17
CA ALA A 84 5.64 14.05 -6.12
C ALA A 84 6.26 14.43 -4.78
N ALA A 85 5.51 15.15 -3.96
CA ALA A 85 5.90 15.53 -2.60
C ALA A 85 4.88 15.02 -1.59
N PHE A 86 5.34 14.58 -0.42
CA PHE A 86 4.50 14.20 0.71
C PHE A 86 5.03 14.86 2.00
N THR A 87 4.14 15.40 2.82
CA THR A 87 4.52 16.08 4.07
C THR A 87 4.79 15.09 5.21
N ASP A 88 5.39 15.61 6.29
CA ASP A 88 5.35 15.04 7.63
C ASP A 88 3.90 14.68 7.99
N ASN A 89 3.70 13.57 8.70
CA ASN A 89 2.41 12.90 8.96
C ASN A 89 1.76 12.12 7.81
N THR A 90 2.27 12.17 6.58
CA THR A 90 1.76 11.28 5.53
C THR A 90 1.97 9.82 5.96
N PRO A 91 0.92 8.98 6.02
CA PRO A 91 1.09 7.59 6.38
C PRO A 91 2.06 6.88 5.41
N PRO A 92 3.10 6.19 5.91
CA PRO A 92 4.10 5.53 5.06
C PRO A 92 3.47 4.51 4.11
N GLU A 93 2.30 3.95 4.41
CA GLU A 93 1.59 3.04 3.52
C GLU A 93 1.02 3.74 2.28
N VAL A 94 0.69 5.03 2.37
CA VAL A 94 0.28 5.86 1.22
C VAL A 94 1.48 6.09 0.32
N VAL A 95 2.63 6.44 0.90
CA VAL A 95 3.90 6.60 0.15
C VAL A 95 4.34 5.25 -0.43
N ALA A 96 4.16 4.15 0.30
CA ALA A 96 4.48 2.79 -0.16
C ALA A 96 3.65 2.36 -1.37
N ALA A 97 2.37 2.75 -1.44
CA ALA A 97 1.56 2.49 -2.62
C ALA A 97 2.15 3.20 -3.86
N PHE A 98 2.61 4.44 -3.70
CA PHE A 98 3.28 5.19 -4.75
C PHE A 98 4.62 4.54 -5.15
N THR A 99 5.48 4.23 -4.19
CA THR A 99 6.81 3.68 -4.46
C THR A 99 6.77 2.24 -4.98
N THR A 100 5.78 1.44 -4.58
CA THR A 100 5.53 0.11 -5.15
C THR A 100 5.16 0.22 -6.64
N ALA A 101 4.27 1.14 -6.98
CA ALA A 101 3.89 1.37 -8.37
C ALA A 101 5.06 1.94 -9.20
N LEU A 102 5.93 2.75 -8.58
CA LEU A 102 7.15 3.28 -9.18
C LEU A 102 8.22 2.20 -9.40
N ALA A 103 8.37 1.27 -8.46
CA ALA A 103 9.30 0.14 -8.58
C ALA A 103 8.93 -0.80 -9.74
N GLN A 104 7.64 -0.87 -10.08
CA GLN A 104 7.10 -1.58 -11.23
C GLN A 104 7.08 -0.72 -12.52
N ASP A 105 7.64 0.50 -12.47
CA ASP A 105 7.67 1.40 -13.61
C ASP A 105 8.80 1.07 -14.58
N GLU A 106 8.48 0.19 -15.53
CA GLU A 106 9.36 -0.11 -16.68
C GLU A 106 9.14 0.84 -17.87
N SER A 107 8.16 1.77 -17.81
CA SER A 107 7.73 2.48 -19.01
C SER A 107 8.48 3.80 -19.16
N PRO A 108 9.11 4.05 -20.33
CA PRO A 108 9.37 5.42 -20.75
C PRO A 108 8.04 6.17 -20.79
N TRP A 109 8.08 7.41 -20.30
CA TRP A 109 7.05 8.44 -20.44
C TRP A 109 5.97 8.14 -21.50
N PRO A 110 4.70 7.90 -21.10
CA PRO A 110 3.66 7.67 -22.08
C PRO A 110 3.38 8.96 -22.84
N GLY A 111 3.90 9.09 -24.06
CA GLY A 111 3.56 10.13 -25.04
C GLY A 111 2.12 10.02 -25.57
N GLY A 112 1.17 9.61 -24.72
CA GLY A 112 -0.21 9.31 -25.06
C GLY A 112 -1.20 10.35 -24.52
N ARG A 113 -2.46 10.20 -24.94
CA ARG A 113 -3.58 11.01 -24.42
C ARG A 113 -3.72 10.81 -22.92
N ARG A 114 -3.74 11.90 -22.16
CA ARG A 114 -3.93 11.87 -20.70
C ARG A 114 -5.23 11.14 -20.35
N PRO A 115 -5.20 10.15 -19.44
CA PRO A 115 -6.39 9.53 -18.89
C PRO A 115 -7.31 10.58 -18.25
N ARG A 116 -8.62 10.33 -18.24
CA ARG A 116 -9.55 11.24 -17.54
C ARG A 116 -9.35 11.13 -16.04
N ALA A 117 -9.51 12.22 -15.30
CA ALA A 117 -9.41 12.21 -13.84
C ALA A 117 -10.32 11.14 -13.21
N ASP A 118 -11.52 10.95 -13.77
CA ASP A 118 -12.45 9.89 -13.34
C ASP A 118 -11.87 8.48 -13.50
N ASP A 119 -11.08 8.21 -14.55
CA ASP A 119 -10.46 6.91 -14.75
C ASP A 119 -9.36 6.66 -13.70
N VAL A 120 -8.60 7.72 -13.37
CA VAL A 120 -7.50 7.70 -12.40
C VAL A 120 -8.00 7.54 -10.97
N LEU A 121 -9.09 8.24 -10.64
CA LEU A 121 -9.69 8.33 -9.30
C LEU A 121 -10.88 7.39 -9.11
N ARG A 122 -11.17 6.53 -10.09
CA ARG A 122 -12.22 5.50 -10.00
C ARG A 122 -12.21 4.69 -8.69
N PRO A 123 -11.06 4.29 -8.10
CA PRO A 123 -11.06 3.61 -6.81
C PRO A 123 -11.73 4.41 -5.68
N LEU A 124 -11.64 5.75 -5.69
CA LEU A 124 -12.32 6.61 -4.71
C LEU A 124 -13.83 6.58 -4.93
N ALA A 125 -14.27 6.69 -6.19
CA ALA A 125 -15.68 6.62 -6.55
C ALA A 125 -16.31 5.27 -6.13
N GLU A 126 -15.62 4.16 -6.40
CA GLU A 126 -16.04 2.81 -6.05
C GLU A 126 -16.09 2.60 -4.52
N ALA A 127 -15.23 3.28 -3.76
CA ALA A 127 -15.25 3.29 -2.30
C ALA A 127 -16.29 4.26 -1.69
N GLY A 128 -17.16 4.86 -2.52
CA GLY A 128 -18.24 5.73 -2.06
C GLY A 128 -17.81 7.15 -1.70
N TRP A 129 -16.60 7.59 -2.12
CA TRP A 129 -16.19 8.98 -1.95
C TRP A 129 -17.09 9.90 -2.78
N ARG A 130 -17.47 11.03 -2.20
CA ARG A 130 -18.34 12.01 -2.85
C ARG A 130 -17.54 12.80 -3.88
N ARG A 131 -17.91 12.67 -5.15
CA ARG A 131 -17.40 13.49 -6.24
C ARG A 131 -18.09 14.85 -6.26
N ARG A 132 -17.31 15.92 -6.45
CA ARG A 132 -17.77 17.25 -6.82
C ARG A 132 -16.92 17.74 -7.99
N GLU A 133 -17.52 18.55 -8.85
CA GLU A 133 -16.83 19.15 -9.98
C GLU A 133 -17.33 20.58 -10.11
N ASN A 134 -16.39 21.50 -10.27
CA ASN A 134 -16.65 22.88 -10.64
C ASN A 134 -15.90 23.19 -11.96
N GLU A 135 -15.89 24.46 -12.38
CA GLU A 135 -15.27 24.86 -13.65
C GLU A 135 -13.73 24.64 -13.70
N TRP A 136 -13.08 24.57 -12.54
CA TRP A 136 -11.63 24.59 -12.40
C TRP A 136 -11.06 23.40 -11.62
N GLU A 137 -11.89 22.57 -11.02
CA GLU A 137 -11.42 21.49 -10.14
C GLU A 137 -12.43 20.33 -10.04
N ILE A 138 -11.89 19.12 -9.92
CA ILE A 138 -12.63 17.90 -9.59
C ILE A 138 -12.15 17.41 -8.22
N ASP A 139 -13.08 17.29 -7.28
CA ASP A 139 -12.81 16.84 -5.92
C ASP A 139 -13.47 15.49 -5.63
N PHE A 140 -12.76 14.64 -4.90
CA PHE A 140 -13.28 13.47 -4.24
C PHE A 140 -13.10 13.63 -2.73
N THR A 141 -14.21 13.63 -1.99
CA THR A 141 -14.20 13.72 -0.52
C THR A 141 -14.60 12.39 0.08
N SER A 142 -13.81 11.90 1.02
CA SER A 142 -14.12 10.72 1.85
C SER A 142 -15.51 10.84 2.54
N PRO A 143 -16.18 9.70 2.83
CA PRO A 143 -17.48 9.71 3.49
C PRO A 143 -17.52 10.39 4.86
N ASP A 144 -16.40 10.38 5.59
CA ASP A 144 -16.22 11.02 6.89
C ASP A 144 -15.77 12.50 6.80
N HIS A 145 -15.51 12.99 5.58
CA HIS A 145 -15.04 14.36 5.31
C HIS A 145 -13.64 14.69 5.84
N LEU A 146 -12.82 13.70 6.16
CA LEU A 146 -11.47 13.89 6.73
C LEU A 146 -10.33 13.82 5.71
N ALA A 147 -10.62 13.30 4.52
CA ALA A 147 -9.68 13.25 3.41
C ALA A 147 -10.31 13.78 2.10
N THR A 148 -9.48 14.43 1.29
CA THR A 148 -9.85 15.00 -0.02
C THR A 148 -8.75 14.73 -1.04
N VAL A 149 -9.15 14.35 -2.25
CA VAL A 149 -8.31 14.32 -3.43
C VAL A 149 -8.88 15.29 -4.45
N SER A 150 -8.07 16.26 -4.85
CA SER A 150 -8.43 17.34 -5.75
C SER A 150 -7.57 17.29 -7.00
N TYR A 151 -8.22 17.53 -8.14
CA TYR A 151 -7.57 17.62 -9.44
C TYR A 151 -7.93 18.94 -10.11
N ASP A 152 -6.95 19.82 -10.28
CA ASP A 152 -7.11 21.11 -10.94
C ASP A 152 -7.25 20.90 -12.47
N THR A 153 -8.37 21.40 -13.01
CA THR A 153 -8.74 21.34 -14.42
C THR A 153 -8.62 22.70 -15.12
N THR A 154 -7.99 23.70 -14.50
CA THR A 154 -7.88 25.06 -15.01
C THR A 154 -7.30 25.09 -16.44
N PRO A 155 -8.09 25.48 -17.45
CA PRO A 155 -7.66 25.59 -18.83
C PRO A 155 -6.52 26.59 -19.00
N GLY A 156 -5.48 26.21 -19.75
CA GLY A 156 -4.38 27.12 -20.08
C GLY A 156 -3.33 27.29 -18.98
N HIS A 157 -3.46 26.61 -17.84
CA HIS A 157 -2.36 26.50 -16.90
C HIS A 157 -1.17 25.79 -17.60
N PRO A 158 0.06 26.32 -17.52
CA PRO A 158 1.20 25.68 -18.15
C PRO A 158 1.30 24.24 -17.66
N LEU A 159 1.39 23.30 -18.59
CA LEU A 159 1.86 21.94 -18.32
C LEU A 159 3.37 21.99 -18.00
N ASP A 160 3.78 22.84 -17.08
CA ASP A 160 5.15 22.87 -16.62
C ASP A 160 5.35 21.74 -15.60
N SER A 161 6.60 21.37 -15.38
CA SER A 161 6.94 20.27 -14.48
C SER A 161 6.84 20.63 -12.99
N GLY A 162 6.59 21.89 -12.65
CA GLY A 162 6.43 22.41 -11.29
C GLY A 162 4.97 22.66 -10.87
N TYR A 163 4.02 22.69 -11.81
CA TYR A 163 2.59 22.82 -11.50
C TYR A 163 2.04 21.50 -10.94
N GLU A 164 1.35 21.59 -9.81
CA GLU A 164 0.85 20.50 -8.97
C GLU A 164 -0.68 20.35 -9.08
N PRO A 165 -1.22 19.80 -10.18
CA PRO A 165 -2.66 19.70 -10.35
C PRO A 165 -3.29 18.64 -9.45
N TRP A 166 -2.52 17.69 -8.91
CA TRP A 166 -3.02 16.71 -7.97
C TRP A 166 -2.69 17.16 -6.55
N LEU A 167 -3.72 17.47 -5.77
CA LEU A 167 -3.59 17.78 -4.35
C LEU A 167 -4.35 16.75 -3.54
N ILE A 168 -3.67 16.13 -2.60
CA ILE A 168 -4.22 15.10 -1.73
C ILE A 168 -4.03 15.59 -0.31
N SER A 169 -5.08 15.47 0.50
CA SER A 169 -5.05 15.83 1.91
C SER A 169 -5.78 14.79 2.73
N GLY A 170 -5.27 14.53 3.93
CA GLY A 170 -5.90 13.65 4.91
C GLY A 170 -5.79 14.20 6.31
N ALA A 171 -6.59 13.64 7.23
CA ALA A 171 -6.70 14.09 8.61
C ALA A 171 -7.10 15.59 8.74
N ARG A 172 -7.91 16.11 7.82
CA ARG A 172 -8.32 17.53 7.80
C ARG A 172 -9.20 17.91 9.00
N ASN A 173 -9.23 19.21 9.29
CA ASN A 173 -10.20 19.90 10.17
C ASN A 173 -10.04 19.69 11.69
N LEU A 174 -8.89 19.22 12.17
CA LEU A 174 -8.71 18.96 13.61
C LEU A 174 -7.67 19.84 14.31
N GLY A 175 -7.17 20.86 13.60
CA GLY A 175 -6.55 22.01 14.23
C GLY A 175 -5.36 21.70 15.13
N HIS A 176 -4.56 20.67 14.87
CA HIS A 176 -3.39 20.31 15.68
C HIS A 176 -2.32 19.53 14.89
N GLY A 177 -1.97 19.97 13.68
CA GLY A 177 -0.75 19.49 12.99
C GLY A 177 -0.73 17.98 12.70
N HIS A 178 -1.89 17.33 12.62
CA HIS A 178 -2.05 15.93 12.19
C HIS A 178 -2.39 15.82 10.71
N ASP A 179 -2.80 16.93 10.10
CA ASP A 179 -3.04 17.06 8.68
C ASP A 179 -1.76 16.71 7.92
N TRP A 180 -1.93 16.02 6.81
CA TRP A 180 -0.86 15.75 5.86
C TRP A 180 -1.33 16.09 4.44
N TYR A 181 -0.36 16.39 3.60
CA TYR A 181 -0.58 16.78 2.22
C TYR A 181 0.35 16.01 1.29
N ALA A 182 -0.15 15.66 0.12
CA ALA A 182 0.66 15.22 -1.00
C ALA A 182 0.32 16.02 -2.25
N ALA A 183 1.34 16.40 -3.00
CA ALA A 183 1.21 17.21 -4.20
C ALA A 183 1.98 16.56 -5.35
N PHE A 184 1.31 16.30 -6.47
CA PHE A 184 1.92 15.66 -7.63
C PHE A 184 1.84 16.58 -8.84
N THR A 185 2.97 16.71 -9.52
CA THR A 185 3.04 17.60 -10.67
C THR A 185 2.33 17.02 -11.88
N THR A 186 2.05 17.91 -12.83
CA THR A 186 1.23 17.69 -14.02
C THR A 186 1.56 16.45 -14.81
N HIS A 187 2.79 15.99 -14.70
CA HIS A 187 3.37 14.96 -15.50
C HIS A 187 3.57 13.63 -14.76
N THR A 188 3.11 13.56 -13.51
CA THR A 188 3.17 12.36 -12.70
C THR A 188 2.40 11.22 -13.40
N PRO A 189 3.01 10.05 -13.62
CA PRO A 189 2.32 8.94 -14.27
C PRO A 189 1.03 8.59 -13.55
N THR A 190 -0.07 8.52 -14.29
CA THR A 190 -1.41 8.35 -13.70
C THR A 190 -1.55 7.08 -12.88
N ARG A 191 -0.81 6.02 -13.22
CA ARG A 191 -0.77 4.79 -12.43
C ARG A 191 -0.28 4.99 -11.00
N LEU A 192 0.65 5.92 -10.77
CA LEU A 192 1.16 6.24 -9.43
C LEU A 192 0.07 6.95 -8.63
N VAL A 193 -0.65 7.89 -9.27
CA VAL A 193 -1.81 8.56 -8.68
C VAL A 193 -2.94 7.56 -8.38
N THR A 194 -3.24 6.64 -9.31
CA THR A 194 -4.23 5.58 -9.10
C THR A 194 -3.83 4.62 -7.98
N ALA A 195 -2.54 4.29 -7.81
CA ALA A 195 -2.06 3.46 -6.71
C ALA A 195 -2.32 4.14 -5.35
N VAL A 196 -2.04 5.44 -5.26
CA VAL A 196 -2.36 6.25 -4.07
C VAL A 196 -3.88 6.27 -3.82
N ALA A 197 -4.68 6.59 -4.84
CA ALA A 197 -6.14 6.59 -4.74
C ALA A 197 -6.70 5.23 -4.28
N THR A 198 -6.15 4.14 -4.81
CA THR A 198 -6.51 2.77 -4.41
C THR A 198 -6.19 2.52 -2.94
N ARG A 199 -5.02 2.99 -2.46
CA ARG A 199 -4.64 2.83 -1.06
C ARG A 199 -5.55 3.63 -0.13
N LEU A 200 -5.87 4.87 -0.49
CA LEU A 200 -6.77 5.73 0.30
C LEU A 200 -8.19 5.16 0.41
N SER A 201 -8.64 4.45 -0.62
CA SER A 201 -9.92 3.74 -0.65
C SER A 201 -9.95 2.41 0.09
N SER A 202 -8.78 1.87 0.49
CA SER A 202 -8.72 0.54 1.09
C SER A 202 -9.27 0.54 2.52
N PRO A 203 -10.15 -0.42 2.88
CA PRO A 203 -10.59 -0.60 4.25
C PRO A 203 -9.58 -1.35 5.13
N GLU A 204 -8.43 -1.75 4.55
CA GLU A 204 -7.40 -2.51 5.26
C GLU A 204 -6.74 -1.66 6.35
N PRO A 205 -6.84 -2.05 7.64
CA PRO A 205 -6.23 -1.29 8.72
C PRO A 205 -4.71 -1.48 8.72
N VAL A 206 -3.99 -0.47 9.23
CA VAL A 206 -2.53 -0.47 9.31
C VAL A 206 -2.03 -0.60 10.75
N PRO A 207 -0.93 -1.32 10.99
CA PRO A 207 -0.36 -1.44 12.33
C PRO A 207 0.28 -0.12 12.77
N ARG A 208 0.03 0.26 14.01
CA ARG A 208 0.65 1.39 14.71
C ARG A 208 1.04 1.00 16.14
N THR A 209 2.04 1.67 16.69
CA THR A 209 2.43 1.47 18.09
C THR A 209 1.59 2.38 18.98
N THR A 210 1.18 1.91 20.17
CA THR A 210 0.31 2.72 21.07
C THR A 210 1.00 4.01 21.56
N THR A 211 2.31 4.14 21.39
CA THR A 211 3.10 5.34 21.67
C THR A 211 2.98 6.42 20.59
N GLU A 212 2.53 6.07 19.38
CA GLU A 212 2.31 7.03 18.31
C GLU A 212 1.03 7.84 18.55
N THR A 213 1.09 9.14 18.27
CA THR A 213 -0.08 10.02 18.38
C THR A 213 -1.05 9.70 17.25
N LEU A 214 -2.09 8.93 17.56
CA LEU A 214 -3.14 8.57 16.61
C LEU A 214 -4.19 9.67 16.49
N HIS A 215 -4.78 9.76 15.31
CA HIS A 215 -5.87 10.66 15.03
C HIS A 215 -7.13 10.28 15.85
N PRO A 216 -7.84 11.24 16.48
CA PRO A 216 -8.94 10.93 17.41
C PRO A 216 -10.14 10.25 16.73
N GLU A 217 -10.35 10.53 15.45
CA GLU A 217 -11.43 9.92 14.66
C GLU A 217 -11.01 8.60 13.99
N ALA A 218 -9.77 8.16 14.18
CA ALA A 218 -9.33 6.87 13.67
C ALA A 218 -9.98 5.73 14.46
N THR A 219 -10.45 4.72 13.74
CA THR A 219 -10.88 3.46 14.34
C THR A 219 -9.65 2.65 14.74
N VAL A 220 -9.49 2.42 16.04
CA VAL A 220 -8.37 1.67 16.62
C VAL A 220 -8.87 0.31 17.11
N THR A 221 -8.34 -0.76 16.54
CA THR A 221 -8.61 -2.13 16.97
C THR A 221 -7.34 -2.71 17.61
N HIS A 222 -7.41 -3.07 18.89
CA HIS A 222 -6.28 -3.72 19.55
C HIS A 222 -6.08 -5.13 18.97
N SER A 223 -4.90 -5.37 18.40
CA SER A 223 -4.50 -6.71 18.02
C SER A 223 -4.16 -7.47 19.29
N ALA A 224 -5.10 -8.27 19.79
CA ALA A 224 -4.78 -9.25 20.81
C ALA A 224 -3.89 -10.30 20.13
N VAL A 225 -2.57 -10.11 20.21
CA VAL A 225 -1.64 -11.23 20.08
C VAL A 225 -2.05 -12.19 21.19
N ARG A 226 -2.92 -13.14 20.87
CA ARG A 226 -3.09 -14.33 21.71
C ARG A 226 -1.74 -15.01 21.62
N SER A 227 -0.87 -14.71 22.58
CA SER A 227 0.28 -15.53 22.90
C SER A 227 -0.29 -16.93 23.11
N SER A 228 -0.20 -17.77 22.08
CA SER A 228 -0.38 -19.19 22.25
C SER A 228 0.78 -19.63 23.13
N THR A 229 0.56 -19.57 24.44
CA THR A 229 1.54 -20.10 25.38
C THR A 229 1.76 -21.58 25.00
N PRO A 230 3.00 -22.09 25.01
CA PRO A 230 3.31 -23.47 24.62
C PRO A 230 2.47 -24.52 25.37
N THR A 231 1.97 -24.15 26.56
CA THR A 231 1.07 -24.95 27.39
C THR A 231 -0.27 -25.25 26.71
N ASP A 232 -0.83 -24.33 25.92
CA ASP A 232 -2.15 -24.51 25.29
C ASP A 232 -2.07 -25.44 24.07
N ALA A 233 -0.96 -25.36 23.31
CA ALA A 233 -0.65 -26.33 22.25
C ALA A 233 -0.39 -27.73 22.82
N SER A 234 0.32 -27.82 23.95
CA SER A 234 0.60 -29.09 24.65
C SER A 234 -0.68 -29.74 25.19
N ARG A 235 -1.61 -28.94 25.72
CA ARG A 235 -2.91 -29.42 26.23
C ARG A 235 -3.83 -29.88 25.09
N ALA A 236 -3.82 -29.19 23.95
CA ALA A 236 -4.54 -29.59 22.74
C ALA A 236 -3.98 -30.88 22.09
N LEU A 237 -2.66 -31.08 22.11
CA LEU A 237 -2.01 -32.32 21.65
C LEU A 237 -2.23 -33.50 22.62
N ALA A 238 -2.26 -33.26 23.93
CA ALA A 238 -2.58 -34.29 24.93
C ALA A 238 -4.05 -34.76 24.82
N ALA A 239 -4.98 -33.85 24.55
CA ALA A 239 -6.39 -34.18 24.32
C ALA A 239 -6.60 -35.03 23.06
N ARG A 240 -5.80 -34.81 22.00
CA ARG A 240 -5.85 -35.62 20.76
C ARG A 240 -5.20 -37.00 20.89
N SER A 241 -4.31 -37.18 21.87
CA SER A 241 -3.63 -38.45 22.10
C SER A 241 -4.47 -39.42 22.93
N CYS A 242 -5.37 -38.93 23.79
CA CYS A 242 -6.25 -39.78 24.61
C CYS A 242 -7.40 -40.44 23.82
N THR A 243 -7.75 -39.94 22.63
CA THR A 243 -8.86 -40.48 21.83
C THR A 243 -8.44 -41.66 20.93
N ARG A 244 -7.16 -42.04 20.87
CA ARG A 244 -6.64 -43.08 19.96
C ARG A 244 -6.13 -44.34 20.68
N ALA A 245 -6.68 -44.63 21.86
CA ALA A 245 -6.30 -45.81 22.64
C ALA A 245 -7.51 -46.63 23.12
N THR A 246 -8.53 -46.86 22.29
CA THR A 246 -9.50 -47.95 22.53
C THR A 246 -10.21 -48.40 21.26
N THR A 247 -9.58 -49.26 20.45
CA THR A 247 -10.34 -50.31 19.76
C THR A 247 -9.40 -51.48 19.47
N GLY A 248 -9.56 -52.52 20.29
CA GLY A 248 -8.87 -53.80 20.18
C GLY A 248 -9.22 -54.54 18.90
N GLY A 249 -8.28 -55.41 18.50
CA GLY A 249 -8.31 -56.13 17.25
C GLY A 249 -9.48 -57.10 17.12
N SER A 250 -9.86 -57.29 15.86
CA SER A 250 -10.41 -58.54 15.36
C SER A 250 -9.93 -58.68 13.92
N GLN A 251 -9.00 -59.60 13.75
CA GLN A 251 -8.40 -59.99 12.49
C GLN A 251 -9.26 -61.10 11.88
N PRO A 252 -9.84 -60.95 10.67
CA PRO A 252 -10.40 -62.07 9.95
C PRO A 252 -9.34 -62.71 9.04
N GLN A 253 -9.25 -64.02 9.15
CA GLN A 253 -8.39 -64.96 8.42
C GLN A 253 -8.69 -64.97 6.90
N PRO A 254 -7.70 -65.24 6.01
CA PRO A 254 -7.89 -65.21 4.56
C PRO A 254 -8.23 -66.57 3.96
N SER A 255 -9.00 -66.58 2.86
CA SER A 255 -8.96 -67.51 1.68
C SER A 255 -10.20 -67.33 0.79
N PRO A 256 -10.24 -67.83 -0.47
CA PRO A 256 -9.28 -67.72 -1.58
C PRO A 256 -9.93 -67.10 -2.86
N MET A 257 -9.12 -66.84 -3.90
CA MET A 257 -9.53 -66.24 -5.19
C MET A 257 -10.59 -67.04 -5.97
N PRO A 258 -11.30 -66.38 -6.91
CA PRO A 258 -11.14 -66.80 -8.31
C PRO A 258 -10.98 -65.67 -9.34
N VAL A 259 -9.97 -65.86 -10.20
CA VAL A 259 -9.86 -65.69 -11.66
C VAL A 259 -10.52 -64.49 -12.39
N HIS A 260 -9.63 -63.75 -13.06
CA HIS A 260 -9.74 -62.87 -14.23
C HIS A 260 -11.04 -62.82 -15.06
N LYS A 261 -11.39 -61.59 -15.46
CA LYS A 261 -11.62 -61.25 -16.87
C LYS A 261 -10.98 -59.90 -17.22
N ALA A 262 -10.16 -59.95 -18.26
CA ALA A 262 -9.58 -58.80 -18.94
C ALA A 262 -10.64 -58.01 -19.70
N ASN A 263 -10.44 -56.70 -19.86
CA ASN A 263 -10.74 -56.09 -21.14
C ASN A 263 -9.76 -54.95 -21.47
N GLN A 264 -9.04 -55.15 -22.56
CA GLN A 264 -8.20 -54.18 -23.25
C GLN A 264 -9.09 -53.19 -24.03
N ALA A 265 -8.74 -51.90 -24.00
CA ALA A 265 -8.21 -51.10 -25.12
C ALA A 265 -9.25 -50.31 -25.92
N ALA A 266 -8.98 -49.01 -26.09
CA ALA A 266 -8.78 -48.41 -27.41
C ALA A 266 -8.36 -46.93 -27.30
N SER A 267 -7.14 -46.66 -27.78
CA SER A 267 -6.68 -45.35 -28.22
C SER A 267 -7.50 -44.85 -29.42
N ALA A 268 -7.75 -43.54 -29.50
CA ALA A 268 -7.89 -42.85 -30.79
C ALA A 268 -7.46 -41.38 -30.69
N ARG A 269 -6.50 -41.03 -31.54
CA ARG A 269 -5.91 -39.70 -31.82
C ARG A 269 -6.80 -38.87 -32.78
N PRO A 270 -6.49 -37.58 -33.03
CA PRO A 270 -7.41 -36.58 -33.54
C PRO A 270 -7.51 -36.54 -35.08
N ARG A 271 -8.53 -35.85 -35.60
CA ARG A 271 -8.65 -35.48 -37.02
C ARG A 271 -8.76 -33.96 -37.20
N HIS A 272 -7.82 -33.43 -37.99
CA HIS A 272 -7.92 -32.18 -38.73
C HIS A 272 -9.07 -32.19 -39.75
N ARG A 273 -9.67 -31.01 -39.96
CA ARG A 273 -10.20 -30.42 -41.21
C ARG A 273 -10.68 -29.01 -40.85
N ARG A 274 -10.65 -27.98 -41.68
CA ARG A 274 -9.98 -27.63 -42.93
C ARG A 274 -10.22 -26.12 -43.09
#